data_AF-A0A2G5SIV8-F1
#
_entry.id   AF-A0A2G5SIV8-F1
#
_cell.length_a   1.000
_cell.length_b   1.000
_cell.length_c   1.000
_cell.angle_alpha   90.00
_cell.angle_beta   90.00
_cell.angle_gamma   90.00
#
_symmetry.space_group_name_H-M   'P 1'
#
loop_
_entity.id
_entity.type
_entity.pdbx_description
1 polymer ?
#
loop_
_entity_poly.entity_id
_entity_poly.type
_entity_poly.pdbx_seq_one_letter_code
_entity_poly.pdbx_strand_id
1 'polypeptide(L)'
;MPETPALSIYETTFTESNKTDAILVVQSKKLHVNKAILSYYSDYFNTLFNSDFKEKSMSEIEIKDVEFEDFAVLLSMTQPNQILPTGIQNAEKLLELADRFLLPIAKHHLEIFLISTNLYQLGKIRIGEKYQLLELLENGIQQCDNAYYFKELPGNSTYKELSDKTKVKLFYKMLTLI
;
A
#
# COMPACT_ATOMS: atom_id res chain seq x y z
N MET A 1 -10.48 17.32 -36.60
CA MET A 1 -9.44 17.25 -35.54
C MET A 1 -9.70 15.98 -34.76
N PRO A 2 -8.68 15.13 -34.49
CA PRO A 2 -8.87 14.08 -33.51
C PRO A 2 -9.03 14.77 -32.15
N GLU A 3 -10.15 14.52 -31.47
CA GLU A 3 -10.32 14.96 -30.09
C GLU A 3 -9.22 14.30 -29.25
N THR A 4 -8.40 15.12 -28.59
CA THR A 4 -7.43 14.62 -27.61
C THR A 4 -8.22 13.84 -26.55
N PRO A 5 -7.90 12.55 -26.32
CA PRO A 5 -8.63 11.76 -25.33
C PRO A 5 -8.61 12.46 -23.97
N ALA A 6 -9.75 12.47 -23.28
CA ALA A 6 -9.82 12.97 -21.92
C ALA A 6 -8.81 12.20 -21.04
N LEU A 7 -7.99 12.96 -20.30
CA LEU A 7 -6.98 12.38 -19.42
C LEU A 7 -7.64 11.52 -18.34
N SER A 8 -7.04 10.37 -18.03
CA SER A 8 -7.50 9.50 -16.94
C SER A 8 -7.34 10.17 -15.56
N ILE A 9 -8.02 9.64 -14.54
CA ILE A 9 -7.83 10.13 -13.15
C ILE A 9 -6.36 10.03 -12.70
N TYR A 10 -5.66 9.00 -13.14
CA TYR A 10 -4.24 8.80 -12.86
C TYR A 10 -3.38 9.90 -13.49
N GLU A 11 -3.62 10.25 -14.75
CA GLU A 11 -2.86 11.29 -15.43
C GLU A 11 -3.20 12.69 -14.90
N THR A 12 -4.48 12.97 -14.66
CA THR A 12 -4.92 14.27 -14.14
C THR A 12 -4.36 14.56 -12.74
N THR A 13 -4.25 13.53 -11.89
CA THR A 13 -3.68 13.64 -10.53
C THR A 13 -2.20 14.07 -10.53
N PHE A 14 -1.45 13.71 -11.57
CA PHE A 14 -0.01 13.99 -11.68
C PHE A 14 0.35 14.89 -12.86
N THR A 15 -0.52 15.86 -13.14
CA THR A 15 -0.25 16.93 -14.11
C THR A 15 0.81 17.91 -13.61
N GLU A 16 1.53 18.52 -14.55
CA GLU A 16 2.52 19.55 -14.23
C GLU A 16 1.87 20.75 -13.52
N SER A 17 2.51 21.22 -12.47
CA SER A 17 2.09 22.43 -11.76
C SER A 17 3.28 23.18 -11.17
N ASN A 18 3.03 24.36 -10.63
CA ASN A 18 4.03 25.12 -9.87
C ASN A 18 4.48 24.44 -8.56
N LYS A 19 3.90 23.29 -8.19
CA LYS A 19 4.26 22.50 -7.01
C LYS A 19 5.10 21.27 -7.35
N THR A 20 5.31 20.95 -8.63
CA THR A 20 6.04 19.76 -9.08
C THR A 20 7.41 20.14 -9.63
N ASP A 21 8.44 19.36 -9.32
CA ASP A 21 9.86 19.62 -9.63
C ASP A 21 10.63 18.35 -10.07
N ALA A 22 9.91 17.25 -10.32
CA ALA A 22 10.41 16.01 -10.91
C ALA A 22 9.35 15.34 -11.79
N ILE A 23 9.83 14.52 -12.73
CA ILE A 23 8.98 13.66 -13.56
C ILE A 23 9.44 12.22 -13.37
N LEU A 24 8.52 11.38 -12.89
CA LEU A 24 8.70 9.93 -12.91
C LEU A 24 8.01 9.37 -14.16
N VAL A 25 8.70 8.50 -14.89
CA VAL A 25 8.18 7.89 -16.13
C VAL A 25 7.93 6.41 -15.88
N VAL A 26 6.70 5.97 -16.10
CA VAL A 26 6.27 4.57 -15.95
C VAL A 26 5.49 4.19 -17.19
N GLN A 27 5.92 3.13 -17.89
CA GLN A 27 5.28 2.66 -19.14
C GLN A 27 5.03 3.82 -20.14
N SER A 28 6.05 4.68 -20.34
CA SER A 28 6.00 5.87 -21.19
C SER A 28 5.01 6.97 -20.79
N LYS A 29 4.34 6.85 -19.63
CA LYS A 29 3.45 7.87 -19.07
C LYS A 29 4.18 8.64 -17.98
N LYS A 30 3.89 9.94 -17.88
CA LYS A 30 4.57 10.88 -16.98
C LYS A 30 3.76 11.15 -15.74
N LEU A 31 4.43 11.13 -14.59
CA LEU A 31 3.90 11.51 -13.29
C LEU A 31 4.71 12.71 -12.78
N HIS A 32 4.14 13.90 -12.81
CA HIS A 32 4.78 15.09 -12.25
C HIS A 32 4.62 15.07 -10.73
N VAL A 33 5.74 15.11 -10.00
CA VAL A 33 5.77 14.92 -8.55
C VAL A 33 6.59 16.02 -7.88
N ASN A 34 6.44 16.12 -6.56
CA ASN A 34 7.25 16.98 -5.71
C ASN A 34 8.33 16.14 -5.00
N LYS A 35 9.61 16.43 -5.27
CA LYS A 35 10.77 15.71 -4.72
C LYS A 35 10.78 15.77 -3.20
N ALA A 36 10.53 16.95 -2.61
CA ALA A 36 10.58 17.13 -1.17
C ALA A 36 9.52 16.30 -0.44
N ILE A 37 8.28 16.29 -0.94
CA ILE A 37 7.17 15.49 -0.37
C ILE A 37 7.50 14.00 -0.46
N LEU A 38 7.89 13.50 -1.63
CA LEU A 38 8.21 12.08 -1.78
C LEU A 38 9.41 11.67 -0.95
N SER A 39 10.46 12.51 -0.89
CA SER A 39 11.64 12.26 -0.05
C SER A 39 11.30 12.24 1.44
N TYR A 40 10.37 13.09 1.88
CA TYR A 40 9.93 13.13 3.27
C TYR A 40 9.22 11.84 3.68
N TYR A 41 8.41 11.27 2.80
CA TYR A 41 7.61 10.07 3.07
C TYR A 41 8.27 8.75 2.66
N SER A 42 9.42 8.78 1.98
CA SER A 42 10.11 7.58 1.49
C SER A 42 11.61 7.74 1.39
N ASP A 43 12.31 6.85 2.08
CA ASP A 43 13.77 6.75 2.02
C ASP A 43 14.28 6.34 0.64
N TYR A 44 13.49 5.56 -0.11
CA TYR A 44 13.79 5.22 -1.50
C TYR A 44 13.82 6.48 -2.36
N PHE A 45 12.77 7.31 -2.31
CA PHE A 45 12.71 8.53 -3.10
C PHE A 45 13.69 9.59 -2.62
N ASN A 46 13.92 9.67 -1.30
CA ASN A 46 14.97 10.52 -0.75
C ASN A 46 16.34 10.17 -1.33
N THR A 47 16.67 8.87 -1.36
CA THR A 47 17.89 8.39 -1.99
C THR A 47 17.90 8.70 -3.48
N LEU A 48 16.82 8.38 -4.20
CA LEU A 48 16.70 8.60 -5.64
C LEU A 48 16.94 10.06 -6.05
N PHE A 49 16.42 11.01 -5.28
CA PHE A 49 16.49 12.43 -5.63
C PHE A 49 17.71 13.16 -5.07
N ASN A 50 18.27 12.74 -3.93
CA ASN A 50 19.29 13.50 -3.21
C ASN A 50 20.70 12.89 -3.22
N SER A 51 20.83 11.58 -3.52
CA SER A 51 22.14 10.92 -3.64
C SER A 51 22.93 11.39 -4.86
N ASP A 52 24.26 11.24 -4.85
CA ASP A 52 25.13 11.67 -5.95
C ASP A 52 25.13 10.73 -7.17
N PHE A 53 24.04 9.98 -7.36
CA PHE A 53 23.80 9.22 -8.60
C PHE A 53 23.34 10.14 -9.74
N LYS A 54 23.32 9.61 -10.95
CA LYS A 54 23.04 10.40 -12.16
C LYS A 54 21.62 10.98 -12.15
N GLU A 55 20.69 10.25 -11.54
CA GLU A 55 19.27 10.53 -11.39
C GLU A 55 19.00 11.89 -10.74
N LYS A 56 19.87 12.34 -9.81
CA LYS A 56 19.77 13.66 -9.17
C LYS A 56 19.71 14.82 -10.17
N SER A 57 20.38 14.66 -11.32
CA SER A 57 20.46 15.66 -12.39
C SER A 57 19.52 15.41 -13.56
N MET A 58 18.77 14.30 -13.55
CA MET A 58 17.88 13.94 -14.66
C MET A 58 16.57 14.72 -14.60
N SER A 59 16.08 15.15 -15.76
CA SER A 59 14.78 15.80 -15.91
C SER A 59 13.63 14.80 -15.82
N GLU A 60 13.86 13.55 -16.23
CA GLU A 60 12.90 12.45 -16.23
C GLU A 60 13.57 11.19 -15.69
N ILE A 61 12.93 10.50 -14.75
CA ILE A 61 13.48 9.30 -14.11
C ILE A 61 12.52 8.13 -14.38
N GLU A 62 13.02 7.11 -15.07
CA GLU A 62 12.24 5.92 -15.41
C GLU A 62 12.11 4.98 -14.19
N ILE A 63 10.87 4.59 -13.86
CA ILE A 63 10.58 3.55 -12.86
C ILE A 63 10.12 2.28 -13.57
N LYS A 64 10.89 1.21 -13.39
CA LYS A 64 10.69 -0.08 -14.06
C LYS A 64 9.98 -1.09 -13.18
N ASP A 65 9.42 -2.11 -13.84
CA ASP A 65 8.78 -3.26 -13.21
C ASP A 65 7.60 -2.87 -12.29
N VAL A 66 6.80 -1.90 -12.73
CA VAL A 66 5.55 -1.50 -12.08
C VAL A 66 4.49 -1.19 -13.14
N GLU A 67 3.24 -1.49 -12.83
CA GLU A 67 2.09 -1.05 -13.64
C GLU A 67 1.78 0.42 -13.35
N PHE A 68 1.54 1.20 -14.41
CA PHE A 68 1.32 2.64 -14.29
C PHE A 68 0.20 3.00 -13.30
N GLU A 69 -0.94 2.33 -13.40
CA GLU A 69 -2.11 2.64 -12.58
C GLU A 69 -1.85 2.32 -11.10
N ASP A 70 -1.31 1.14 -10.80
CA ASP A 70 -0.98 0.74 -9.43
C ASP A 70 0.04 1.71 -8.80
N PHE A 71 1.05 2.12 -9.57
CA PHE A 71 2.05 3.07 -9.08
C PHE A 71 1.48 4.48 -8.89
N ALA A 72 0.59 4.93 -9.78
CA ALA A 72 -0.11 6.21 -9.63
C ALA A 72 -1.02 6.21 -8.38
N VAL A 73 -1.76 5.13 -8.13
CA VAL A 73 -2.56 4.99 -6.90
C VAL A 73 -1.66 5.06 -5.67
N LEU A 74 -0.55 4.32 -5.66
CA LEU A 74 0.40 4.34 -4.54
C LEU A 74 0.93 5.76 -4.26
N LEU A 75 1.43 6.46 -5.29
CA LEU A 75 1.98 7.81 -5.11
C LEU A 75 0.91 8.83 -4.74
N SER A 76 -0.35 8.62 -5.13
CA SER A 76 -1.44 9.55 -4.80
C SER A 76 -1.68 9.64 -3.30
N MET A 77 -1.25 8.63 -2.53
CA MET A 77 -1.35 8.62 -1.07
C MET A 77 -0.44 9.64 -0.39
N THR A 78 0.58 10.17 -1.09
CA THR A 78 1.38 11.30 -0.61
C THR A 78 0.82 12.66 -1.05
N GLN A 79 -0.29 12.67 -1.78
CA GLN A 79 -0.92 13.86 -2.33
C GLN A 79 -2.24 14.17 -1.62
N PRO A 80 -2.73 15.43 -1.67
CA PRO A 80 -4.05 15.78 -1.13
C PRO A 80 -5.21 15.03 -1.81
N ASN A 81 -5.08 14.77 -3.12
CA ASN A 81 -6.10 14.10 -3.91
C ASN A 81 -5.74 12.62 -4.04
N GLN A 82 -6.18 11.82 -3.08
CA GLN A 82 -5.89 10.39 -3.05
C GLN A 82 -6.81 9.62 -3.99
N ILE A 83 -6.23 8.67 -4.74
CA ILE A 83 -6.98 7.71 -5.53
C ILE A 83 -7.22 6.50 -4.63
N LEU A 84 -8.48 6.07 -4.54
CA LEU A 84 -8.84 4.92 -3.71
C LEU A 84 -8.38 3.60 -4.36
N PRO A 85 -7.93 2.62 -3.56
CA PRO A 85 -7.72 1.26 -4.06
C PRO A 85 -9.01 0.69 -4.64
N THR A 86 -8.89 -0.11 -5.70
CA THR A 86 -10.06 -0.69 -6.40
C THR A 86 -10.68 -1.89 -5.67
N GLY A 87 -9.98 -2.44 -4.67
CA GLY A 87 -10.45 -3.56 -3.86
C GLY A 87 -9.33 -4.22 -3.06
N ILE A 88 -9.67 -5.31 -2.34
CA ILE A 88 -8.74 -6.03 -1.45
C ILE A 88 -7.51 -6.56 -2.21
N GLN A 89 -7.70 -7.17 -3.38
CA GLN A 89 -6.59 -7.73 -4.17
C GLN A 89 -5.63 -6.63 -4.65
N ASN A 90 -6.18 -5.48 -5.06
CA ASN A 90 -5.37 -4.33 -5.46
C ASN A 90 -4.64 -3.73 -4.25
N ALA A 91 -5.30 -3.63 -3.08
CA ALA A 91 -4.67 -3.15 -1.86
C ALA A 91 -3.45 -4.00 -1.45
N GLU A 92 -3.49 -5.33 -1.59
CA GLU A 92 -2.31 -6.17 -1.32
C GLU A 92 -1.16 -5.91 -2.30
N LYS A 93 -1.44 -5.74 -3.60
CA LYS A 93 -0.42 -5.34 -4.58
C LYS A 93 0.20 -3.99 -4.24
N LEU A 94 -0.62 -3.03 -3.84
CA LEU A 94 -0.16 -1.71 -3.40
C LEU A 94 0.69 -1.80 -2.13
N LEU A 95 0.39 -2.71 -1.20
CA LEU A 95 1.23 -2.97 -0.03
C LEU A 95 2.61 -3.52 -0.42
N GLU A 96 2.69 -4.40 -1.43
CA GLU A 96 3.99 -4.89 -1.95
C GLU A 96 4.81 -3.75 -2.56
N LEU A 97 4.16 -2.86 -3.32
CA LEU A 97 4.84 -1.67 -3.85
C LEU A 97 5.24 -0.70 -2.73
N ALA A 98 4.39 -0.51 -1.72
CA ALA A 98 4.68 0.36 -0.58
C ALA A 98 5.93 -0.11 0.19
N ASP A 99 6.09 -1.43 0.39
CA ASP A 99 7.33 -1.97 0.97
C ASP A 99 8.53 -1.79 0.03
N ARG A 100 8.37 -2.07 -1.27
CA ARG A 100 9.46 -1.90 -2.26
C ARG A 100 9.97 -0.46 -2.34
N PHE A 101 9.06 0.51 -2.34
CA PHE A 101 9.39 1.94 -2.42
C PHE A 101 9.51 2.60 -1.05
N LEU A 102 9.55 1.82 0.04
CA LEU A 102 9.72 2.31 1.40
C LEU A 102 8.77 3.49 1.72
N LEU A 103 7.47 3.29 1.51
CA LEU A 103 6.41 4.29 1.72
C LEU A 103 5.50 3.93 2.92
N PRO A 104 5.91 4.18 4.17
CA PRO A 104 5.10 3.88 5.35
C PRO A 104 3.73 4.57 5.35
N ILE A 105 3.65 5.80 4.82
CA ILE A 105 2.38 6.54 4.75
C ILE A 105 1.35 5.83 3.87
N ALA A 106 1.78 5.22 2.77
CA ALA A 106 0.91 4.45 1.90
C ALA A 106 0.39 3.20 2.61
N LYS A 107 1.26 2.51 3.38
CA LYS A 107 0.86 1.37 4.21
C LYS A 107 -0.23 1.74 5.21
N HIS A 108 -0.12 2.90 5.86
CA HIS A 108 -1.12 3.39 6.80
C HIS A 108 -2.48 3.65 6.11
N HIS A 109 -2.49 4.30 4.94
CA HIS A 109 -3.73 4.50 4.18
C HIS A 109 -4.37 3.16 3.75
N LEU A 110 -3.55 2.21 3.30
CA LEU A 110 -3.99 0.86 2.92
C LEU A 110 -4.51 0.06 4.12
N GLU A 111 -3.90 0.22 5.29
CA GLU A 111 -4.35 -0.39 6.55
C GLU A 111 -5.77 0.07 6.90
N ILE A 112 -6.01 1.39 6.90
CA ILE A 112 -7.33 1.97 7.16
C ILE A 112 -8.37 1.46 6.14
N PHE A 113 -8.00 1.46 4.85
CA PHE A 113 -8.86 0.93 3.79
C PHE A 113 -9.24 -0.53 4.07
N LEU A 114 -8.26 -1.41 4.32
CA LEU A 114 -8.50 -2.84 4.57
C LEU A 114 -9.33 -3.09 5.82
N ILE A 115 -9.16 -2.30 6.89
CA ILE A 115 -9.98 -2.36 8.10
C ILE A 115 -11.46 -2.13 7.76
N SER A 116 -11.74 -1.15 6.90
CA SER A 116 -13.11 -0.78 6.47
C SER A 116 -13.77 -1.77 5.51
N THR A 117 -13.01 -2.70 4.92
CA THR A 117 -13.55 -3.71 4.00
C THR A 117 -14.19 -4.89 4.72
N ASN A 118 -14.96 -5.70 3.98
CA ASN A 118 -15.52 -6.97 4.43
C ASN A 118 -14.51 -8.14 4.37
N LEU A 119 -13.21 -7.86 4.35
CA LEU A 119 -12.18 -8.89 4.42
C LEU A 119 -12.35 -9.75 5.68
N TYR A 120 -12.41 -11.07 5.50
CA TYR A 120 -12.55 -12.02 6.59
C TYR A 120 -11.41 -11.91 7.60
N GLN A 121 -11.70 -12.27 8.85
CA GLN A 121 -10.82 -12.06 10.02
C GLN A 121 -9.41 -12.62 9.79
N LEU A 122 -9.31 -13.87 9.33
CA LEU A 122 -8.02 -14.51 9.08
C LEU A 122 -7.25 -13.83 7.93
N GLY A 123 -7.96 -13.24 6.97
CA GLY A 123 -7.38 -12.44 5.91
C GLY A 123 -6.76 -11.15 6.45
N LYS A 124 -7.48 -10.44 7.31
CA LYS A 124 -6.95 -9.25 8.02
C LYS A 124 -5.73 -9.61 8.86
N ILE A 125 -5.78 -10.72 9.59
CA ILE A 125 -4.65 -11.21 10.41
C ILE A 125 -3.44 -11.54 9.53
N ARG A 126 -3.63 -12.29 8.44
CA ARG A 126 -2.55 -12.67 7.51
C ARG A 126 -1.89 -11.44 6.90
N ILE A 127 -2.68 -10.50 6.36
CA ILE A 127 -2.15 -9.29 5.73
C ILE A 127 -1.47 -8.41 6.78
N GLY A 128 -2.11 -8.23 7.94
CA GLY A 128 -1.57 -7.45 9.05
C GLY A 128 -0.23 -7.99 9.56
N GLU A 129 -0.07 -9.31 9.64
CA GLU A 129 1.22 -9.92 9.97
C GLU A 129 2.24 -9.74 8.85
N LYS A 130 1.89 -10.11 7.60
CA LYS A 130 2.80 -10.08 6.44
C LYS A 130 3.42 -8.70 6.23
N TYR A 131 2.61 -7.65 6.31
CA TYR A 131 3.02 -6.28 6.05
C TYR A 131 3.21 -5.45 7.32
N GLN A 132 3.20 -6.06 8.51
CA GLN A 132 3.41 -5.37 9.79
C GLN A 132 2.40 -4.24 10.06
N LEU A 133 1.13 -4.43 9.67
CA LEU A 133 0.02 -3.51 9.88
C LEU A 133 -0.70 -3.91 11.18
N LEU A 134 -0.32 -3.26 12.29
CA LEU A 134 -0.73 -3.66 13.64
C LEU A 134 -2.23 -3.45 13.89
N GLU A 135 -2.80 -2.35 13.42
CA GLU A 135 -4.22 -2.05 13.60
C GLU A 135 -5.09 -3.02 12.80
N LEU A 136 -4.69 -3.38 11.58
CA LEU A 136 -5.39 -4.39 10.77
C LEU A 136 -5.32 -5.77 11.42
N LEU A 137 -4.14 -6.16 11.91
CA LEU A 137 -3.94 -7.43 12.62
C LEU A 137 -4.84 -7.50 13.86
N GLU A 138 -4.84 -6.44 14.67
CA GLU A 138 -5.65 -6.36 15.89
C GLU A 138 -7.14 -6.32 15.57
N ASN A 139 -7.55 -5.57 14.55
CA ASN A 139 -8.93 -5.56 14.06
C ASN A 139 -9.40 -6.96 13.66
N GLY A 140 -8.57 -7.71 12.91
CA GLY A 140 -8.87 -9.09 12.53
C GLY A 140 -9.03 -10.01 13.74
N ILE A 141 -8.14 -9.92 14.73
CA ILE A 141 -8.23 -10.70 15.98
C ILE A 141 -9.48 -10.34 16.78
N GLN A 142 -9.83 -9.04 16.88
CA GLN A 142 -11.00 -8.62 17.64
C GLN A 142 -12.31 -9.14 17.05
N GLN A 143 -12.37 -9.27 15.72
CA GLN A 143 -13.50 -9.83 15.00
C GLN A 143 -13.63 -11.36 15.12
N CYS A 144 -12.66 -12.05 15.76
CA CYS A 144 -12.79 -13.46 16.14
C CYS A 144 -13.60 -13.57 17.45
N ASP A 145 -14.92 -13.42 17.37
CA ASP A 145 -15.85 -13.37 18.51
C ASP A 145 -16.62 -14.68 18.75
N ASN A 146 -16.39 -15.69 17.92
CA ASN A 146 -17.08 -16.98 17.98
C ASN A 146 -16.12 -18.11 18.37
N ALA A 147 -16.37 -18.80 19.49
CA ALA A 147 -15.55 -19.92 19.95
C ALA A 147 -15.47 -21.07 18.92
N TYR A 148 -16.50 -21.28 18.08
CA TYR A 148 -16.47 -22.30 17.02
C TYR A 148 -15.44 -22.00 15.94
N TYR A 149 -15.15 -20.73 15.66
CA TYR A 149 -14.13 -20.33 14.69
C TYR A 149 -12.76 -20.92 15.01
N PHE A 150 -12.41 -20.98 16.30
CA PHE A 150 -11.11 -21.49 16.76
C PHE A 150 -10.95 -23.00 16.58
N LYS A 151 -12.04 -23.76 16.48
CA LYS A 151 -11.99 -25.21 16.22
C LYS A 151 -11.55 -25.52 14.78
N GLU A 152 -11.83 -24.62 13.85
CA GLU A 152 -11.51 -24.78 12.43
C GLU A 152 -10.08 -24.30 12.08
N LEU A 153 -9.49 -23.43 12.90
CA LEU A 153 -8.16 -22.85 12.64
C LEU A 153 -7.05 -23.89 12.42
N PRO A 154 -6.93 -24.98 13.21
CA PRO A 154 -5.85 -25.96 13.01
C PRO A 154 -5.86 -26.62 11.62
N GLY A 155 -7.02 -26.69 10.96
CA GLY A 155 -7.15 -27.23 9.59
C GLY A 155 -6.76 -26.23 8.50
N ASN A 156 -6.81 -24.93 8.78
CA ASN A 156 -6.65 -23.86 7.80
C ASN A 156 -5.18 -23.62 7.42
N SER A 157 -4.87 -23.57 6.11
CA SER A 157 -3.51 -23.35 5.62
C SER A 157 -2.93 -21.99 6.01
N THR A 158 -3.72 -20.92 5.86
CA THR A 158 -3.32 -19.57 6.25
C THR A 158 -2.96 -19.49 7.73
N TYR A 159 -3.73 -20.16 8.60
CA TYR A 159 -3.41 -20.20 10.04
C TYR A 159 -2.08 -20.90 10.32
N LYS A 160 -1.77 -21.99 9.60
CA LYS A 160 -0.52 -22.74 9.79
C LYS A 160 0.71 -21.88 9.48
N GLU A 161 0.61 -21.00 8.49
CA GLU A 161 1.66 -20.08 8.06
C GLU A 161 1.87 -18.89 9.02
N LEU A 162 0.91 -18.60 9.91
CA LEU A 162 1.06 -17.52 10.88
C LEU A 162 2.21 -17.79 11.86
N SER A 163 2.85 -16.71 12.31
CA SER A 163 3.88 -16.80 13.35
C SER A 163 3.32 -17.30 14.68
N ASP A 164 4.18 -17.90 15.51
CA ASP A 164 3.81 -18.32 16.87
C ASP A 164 3.32 -17.13 17.71
N LYS A 165 3.90 -15.94 17.52
CA LYS A 165 3.46 -14.72 18.18
C LYS A 165 1.99 -14.41 17.89
N THR A 166 1.56 -14.53 16.64
CA THR A 166 0.16 -14.29 16.25
C THR A 166 -0.75 -15.43 16.68
N LYS A 167 -0.28 -16.68 16.61
CA LYS A 167 -1.01 -17.84 17.16
C LYS A 167 -1.27 -17.70 18.65
N VAL A 168 -0.31 -17.17 19.42
CA VAL A 168 -0.47 -16.85 20.85
C VAL A 168 -1.51 -15.75 21.06
N LYS A 169 -1.51 -14.67 20.26
CA LYS A 169 -2.56 -13.65 20.33
C LYS A 169 -3.96 -14.24 20.08
N LEU A 170 -4.08 -15.14 19.10
CA LEU A 170 -5.33 -15.85 18.80
C LEU A 170 -5.76 -16.76 19.95
N PHE A 171 -4.81 -17.48 20.57
CA PHE A 171 -5.08 -18.30 21.74
C PHE A 171 -5.62 -17.45 22.91
N TYR A 172 -5.00 -16.30 23.20
CA TYR A 172 -5.53 -15.38 24.20
C TYR A 172 -6.93 -14.87 23.86
N LYS A 173 -7.19 -14.51 22.60
CA LYS A 173 -8.55 -14.14 22.17
C LYS A 173 -9.55 -15.27 22.40
N MET A 174 -9.20 -16.51 22.09
CA MET A 174 -10.04 -17.68 22.36
C MET A 174 -10.38 -17.82 23.85
N LEU A 175 -9.40 -17.63 24.74
CA LEU A 175 -9.61 -17.70 26.19
C LEU A 175 -10.59 -16.63 26.71
N THR A 176 -10.75 -15.50 26.02
CA THR A 176 -11.72 -14.46 26.39
C THR A 176 -13.17 -14.82 26.05
N LEU A 177 -13.40 -15.93 25.33
CA LEU A 177 -14.73 -16.37 24.87
C LEU A 177 -15.27 -17.60 25.62
N ILE A 178 -14.51 -18.14 26.57
CA ILE A 178 -14.83 -19.34 27.36
C ILE A 178 -15.06 -18.91 28.81
#